data_AF-A0A0N8W309-F1
#
_entry.id   AF-A0A0N8W309-F1
#
_cell.length_a   1.000
_cell.length_b   1.000
_cell.length_c   1.000
_cell.angle_alpha   90.00
_cell.angle_beta   90.00
_cell.angle_gamma   90.00
#
_symmetry.space_group_name_H-M   'P 1'
#
loop_
_entity.id
_entity.type
_entity.pdbx_description
1 polymer ?
#
loop_
_entity_poly.entity_id
_entity_poly.type
_entity_poly.pdbx_seq_one_letter_code
_entity_poly.pdbx_strand_id
1 'polypeptide(L)' 'MIGTHGNIMVLIMNYFDKQYDFRFWQRLAMPDIYQLSFRSNELMAIERIWKEIE' A
#
# COMPACT_ATOMS: atom_id res chain seq x y z
N MET A 1 4.59 9.73 8.67
CA MET A 1 3.90 8.43 8.60
C MET A 1 2.40 8.69 8.68
N ILE A 2 1.59 8.10 7.79
CA ILE A 2 0.12 8.22 7.81
C ILE A 2 -0.44 6.86 8.21
N GLY A 3 -1.36 6.83 9.18
CA GLY A 3 -2.15 5.64 9.50
C GLY A 3 -3.57 5.78 8.96
N THR A 4 -4.08 4.77 8.26
CA THR A 4 -5.44 4.77 7.69
C THR A 4 -6.10 3.40 7.85
N HIS A 5 -7.39 3.32 7.55
CA HIS A 5 -8.03 2.02 7.29
C HIS A 5 -7.51 1.42 5.97
N GLY A 6 -7.55 0.09 5.87
CA GLY A 6 -7.11 -0.64 4.68
C GLY A 6 -7.83 -0.22 3.39
N ASN A 7 -9.11 0.15 3.46
CA ASN A 7 -9.87 0.60 2.30
C ASN A 7 -9.26 1.85 1.67
N ILE A 8 -8.94 2.87 2.48
CA ILE A 8 -8.37 4.13 2.00
C ILE A 8 -6.95 3.89 1.47
N MET A 9 -6.17 3.06 2.16
CA MET A 9 -4.82 2.71 1.71
C MET A 9 -4.86 2.08 0.31
N VAL A 10 -5.72 1.08 0.10
CA VAL A 10 -5.83 0.41 -1.19
C VAL A 10 -6.34 1.35 -2.27
N LEU A 11 -7.29 2.26 -1.99
CA LEU A 11 -7.75 3.25 -2.96
C LEU A 11 -6.63 4.20 -3.40
N ILE A 12 -5.79 4.66 -2.47
CA ILE A 12 -4.63 5.50 -2.78
C ILE A 12 -3.61 4.74 -3.61
N MET A 13 -3.28 3.50 -3.24
CA MET A 13 -2.36 2.67 -4.01
C MET A 13 -2.93 2.37 -5.41
N ASN A 14 -4.23 2.08 -5.53
CA ASN A 14 -4.92 1.84 -6.80
C ASN A 14 -4.89 3.05 -7.74
N TYR A 15 -4.91 4.26 -7.18
CA TYR A 15 -4.83 5.48 -7.98
C TYR A 15 -3.52 5.52 -8.78
N PHE A 16 -2.41 5.14 -8.15
CA PHE A 16 -1.09 5.14 -8.80
C PHE A 16 -0.76 3.83 -9.54
N ASP A 17 -1.22 2.68 -9.04
CA ASP A 17 -0.96 1.38 -9.63
C ASP A 17 -2.18 0.45 -9.49
N LYS A 18 -2.76 0.06 -10.64
CA LYS A 18 -4.01 -0.70 -10.71
C LYS A 18 -3.90 -2.13 -10.18
N GLN A 19 -2.70 -2.65 -9.93
CA GLN A 19 -2.54 -3.97 -9.32
C GLN A 19 -3.05 -4.03 -7.86
N TYR A 20 -3.14 -2.87 -7.19
CA TYR A 20 -3.69 -2.76 -5.84
C TYR A 20 -5.21 -2.65 -5.91
N ASP A 21 -5.87 -3.75 -6.24
CA ASP A 21 -7.32 -3.83 -6.43
C ASP A 21 -8.04 -4.49 -5.24
N PHE A 22 -9.30 -4.88 -5.46
CA PHE A 22 -10.08 -5.60 -4.46
C PHE A 22 -9.42 -6.92 -4.02
N ARG A 23 -8.74 -7.64 -4.92
CA ARG A 23 -8.07 -8.91 -4.57
C ARG A 23 -6.84 -8.66 -3.70
N PHE A 24 -6.13 -7.55 -3.94
CA PHE A 24 -5.06 -7.11 -3.05
C PHE A 24 -5.62 -6.78 -1.66
N TRP A 25 -6.70 -6.00 -1.58
CA TRP A 25 -7.35 -5.65 -0.32
C TRP A 25 -7.76 -6.87 0.52
N GLN A 26 -8.28 -7.92 -0.12
CA GLN A 26 -8.65 -9.16 0.58
C GLN A 26 -7.47 -9.89 1.24
N ARG A 27 -6.23 -9.62 0.83
CA ARG A 27 -5.01 -10.24 1.38
C ARG A 27 -4.24 -9.31 2.32
N LEU A 28 -4.77 -8.13 2.63
CA LEU A 28 -4.10 -7.16 3.46
C LEU A 28 -3.93 -7.68 4.89
N ALA A 29 -2.72 -7.55 5.46
CA ALA A 29 -2.50 -7.86 6.86
C ALA A 29 -3.02 -6.73 7.77
N MET A 30 -3.14 -7.01 9.07
CA MET A 30 -3.39 -5.97 10.08
C MET A 30 -2.50 -6.18 11.31
N PRO A 31 -1.57 -5.24 11.61
CA PRO A 31 -1.23 -4.07 10.79
C PRO A 31 -0.49 -4.47 9.49
N ASP A 32 -0.42 -3.54 8.54
CA ASP A 32 0.40 -3.67 7.34
C ASP A 32 1.00 -2.31 7.00
N ILE A 33 2.22 -2.31 6.45
CA ILE A 33 2.99 -1.08 6.21
C ILE A 33 3.59 -1.15 4.81
N TYR A 34 3.27 -0.16 3.99
CA TYR A 34 3.80 0.02 2.64
C TYR A 34 4.55 1.35 2.53
N GLN A 35 5.70 1.31 1.87
CA GLN A 35 6.46 2.49 1.47
C GLN A 35 6.18 2.79 0.01
N LEU A 36 5.71 4.01 -0.28
CA LEU A 36 5.52 4.51 -1.64
C LEU A 36 6.65 5.53 -1.91
N SER A 37 7.50 5.24 -2.89
CA SER A 37 8.60 6.12 -3.29
C SER A 37 8.22 6.92 -4.52
N PHE A 38 8.44 8.24 -4.48
CA PHE A 38 8.10 9.16 -5.56
C PHE A 38 9.34 9.92 -6.06
N ARG A 39 9.38 10.21 -7.36
CA ARG A 39 10.32 11.19 -7.94
C ARG A 39 9.50 12.32 -8.58
N SER A 40 9.68 13.53 -8.06
CA SER A 40 8.76 14.64 -8.32
C SER A 40 7.33 14.23 -7.96
N ASN A 41 6.48 13.91 -8.95
CA ASN A 41 5.09 13.46 -8.75
C ASN A 41 4.81 12.08 -9.35
N GLU A 42 5.84 11.37 -9.81
CA GLU A 42 5.70 10.04 -10.39
C GLU A 42 6.00 8.97 -9.34
N LEU A 43 5.10 7.99 -9.24
CA LEU A 43 5.31 6.83 -8.38
C LEU A 43 6.42 5.95 -8.97
N MET A 44 7.47 5.71 -8.20
CA MET A 44 8.63 4.90 -8.60
C MET A 44 8.53 3.46 -8.11
N ALA A 45 8.08 3.27 -6.87
CA ALA A 45 8.01 1.95 -6.26
C ALA A 45 7.01 1.91 -5.12
N ILE A 46 6.47 0.71 -4.88
CA ILE A 46 5.66 0.38 -3.71
C ILE A 46 6.24 -0.89 -3.08
N GLU A 47 6.65 -0.80 -1.82
CA GLU A 47 7.30 -1.90 -1.11
C GLU A 47 6.55 -2.20 0.20
N ARG A 48 6.20 -3.46 0.44
CA ARG A 48 5.70 -3.91 1.76
C ARG A 48 6.89 -4.02 2.71
N ILE A 49 6.89 -3.21 3.76
CA ILE A 49 7.95 -3.22 4.78
C ILE A 49 7.50 -3.84 6.11
N TRP A 50 6.22 -4.17 6.24
CA TRP A 50 5.74 -4.95 7.38
C TRP A 50 6.33 -6.36 7.35
N LYS A 51 6.99 -6.73 8.45
CA LYS A 51 7.49 -8.07 8.70
C LYS A 51 6.59 -8.69 9.76
N GLU A 52 5.95 -9.80 9.40
CA GLU A 52 5.31 -10.64 10.41
C GLU A 52 6.42 -11.16 11.34
N ILE A 53 6.27 -10.91 12.63
CA ILE A 53 7.13 -11.50 13.65
C ILE A 53 6.60 -12.93 13.80
N GLU A 54 7.42 -13.92 13.43
CA GLU A 54 7.16 -15.33 13.76
C GLU A 54 7.17 -15.56 15.28
#